data_AF-A0A7I7RPU3-F1
#
_entry.id   AF-A0A7I7RPU3-F1
#
_cell.length_a   1.000
_cell.length_b   1.000
_cell.length_c   1.000
_cell.angle_alpha   90.00
_cell.angle_beta   90.00
_cell.angle_gamma   90.00
#
_symmetry.space_group_name_H-M   'P 1'
#
loop_
_entity.id
_entity.type
_entity.pdbx_description
1 polymer ?
#
loop_
_entity_poly.entity_id
_entity_poly.type
_entity_poly.pdbx_seq_one_letter_code
_entity_poly.pdbx_strand_id
1 'polypeptide(L)'
;MAYARSALYNVRAATATEVDEYNSYREGEPTYGGLWVLDLSNEDGNGLALLGSRELLDYLDLATAHVKFETDPRGELDQALRRLHTLRAERAAASDAADHGAVTRLDEDQVAILEDVATAAEMVNRDL
;
A
#
# COMPACT_ATOMS: atom_id res chain seq x y z
N MET A 1 -5.49 17.49 13.92
CA MET A 1 -5.06 17.32 12.52
C MET A 1 -5.59 15.97 12.10
N ALA A 2 -6.62 15.94 11.26
CA ALA A 2 -7.20 14.70 10.79
C ALA A 2 -6.24 14.00 9.81
N TYR A 3 -5.93 12.73 10.06
CA TYR A 3 -5.10 11.94 9.17
C TYR A 3 -5.97 10.95 8.38
N ALA A 4 -5.71 10.80 7.08
CA ALA A 4 -6.41 9.81 6.25
C ALA A 4 -6.26 8.37 6.76
N ARG A 5 -5.19 8.07 7.51
CA ARG A 5 -4.92 6.74 8.08
C ARG A 5 -5.95 6.28 9.11
N SER A 6 -6.71 7.21 9.71
CA SER A 6 -7.78 6.89 10.67
C SER A 6 -9.17 7.06 10.06
N ALA A 7 -9.25 7.15 8.73
CA ALA A 7 -10.53 7.21 8.05
C ALA A 7 -11.26 5.88 8.17
N LEU A 8 -12.45 5.92 8.77
CA LEU A 8 -13.43 4.85 8.69
C LEU A 8 -14.16 4.98 7.36
N TYR A 9 -14.28 3.87 6.65
CA TYR A 9 -15.10 3.80 5.45
C TYR A 9 -16.34 2.93 5.71
N ASN A 10 -17.46 3.31 5.13
CA ASN A 10 -18.67 2.50 5.11
C ASN A 10 -19.27 2.54 3.70
N VAL A 11 -19.71 1.38 3.20
CA VAL A 11 -20.36 1.26 1.89
C VAL A 11 -21.77 0.74 2.10
N ARG A 12 -22.75 1.45 1.54
CA ARG A 12 -24.17 1.07 1.64
C ARG A 12 -24.91 1.38 0.34
N ALA A 13 -26.06 0.73 0.16
CA ALA A 13 -26.99 1.14 -0.88
C ALA A 13 -27.49 2.56 -0.63
N ALA A 14 -27.68 3.33 -1.70
CA ALA A 14 -28.26 4.67 -1.64
C ALA A 14 -29.74 4.59 -1.20
N THR A 15 -30.16 5.55 -0.37
CA THR A 15 -31.56 5.74 0.01
C THR A 15 -32.35 6.35 -1.14
N ALA A 16 -33.68 6.26 -1.09
CA ALA A 16 -34.54 6.85 -2.13
C ALA A 16 -34.28 8.35 -2.33
N THR A 17 -34.10 9.10 -1.24
CA THR A 17 -33.79 10.54 -1.30
C THR A 17 -32.47 10.83 -2.01
N GLU A 18 -31.42 10.06 -1.71
CA GLU A 18 -30.11 10.23 -2.34
C GLU A 18 -30.15 9.87 -3.83
N VAL A 19 -30.92 8.83 -4.19
CA VAL A 19 -31.16 8.46 -5.59
C VAL A 19 -31.85 9.60 -6.35
N ASP A 20 -32.87 10.20 -5.75
CA ASP A 20 -33.60 11.32 -6.35
C ASP A 20 -32.69 12.56 -6.49
N GLU A 21 -31.88 12.85 -5.47
CA GLU A 21 -30.90 13.93 -5.49
C GLU A 21 -29.85 13.72 -6.59
N TYR A 22 -29.27 12.52 -6.70
CA TYR A 22 -28.33 12.16 -7.76
C TYR A 22 -28.92 12.38 -9.15
N ASN A 23 -30.16 11.90 -9.36
CA ASN A 23 -30.85 12.05 -10.64
C ASN A 23 -31.20 13.50 -10.95
N SER A 24 -31.34 14.38 -9.94
CA SER A 24 -31.61 15.82 -10.14
C SER A 24 -30.41 16.59 -10.72
N TYR A 25 -29.18 16.11 -10.46
CA TYR A 25 -27.95 16.73 -10.91
C TYR A 25 -27.42 16.18 -12.24
N ARG A 26 -28.01 15.09 -12.74
CA ARG A 26 -27.55 14.38 -13.94
C ARG A 26 -28.48 14.67 -15.12
N GLU A 27 -27.88 14.79 -16.30
CA GLU A 27 -28.61 14.81 -17.57
C GLU A 27 -28.84 13.37 -18.08
N GLY A 28 -30.01 13.11 -18.66
CA GLY A 28 -30.36 11.81 -19.29
C GLY A 28 -31.40 11.00 -18.52
N GLU A 29 -31.52 9.71 -18.85
CA GLU A 29 -32.47 8.82 -18.19
C GLU A 29 -32.07 8.58 -16.73
N PRO A 30 -33.03 8.72 -15.79
CA PRO A 30 -32.78 8.52 -14.37
C PRO A 30 -32.45 7.05 -14.08
N THR A 31 -31.48 6.85 -13.21
CA THR A 31 -31.03 5.51 -12.79
C THR A 31 -31.67 5.18 -11.45
N TYR A 32 -32.46 4.10 -11.43
CA TYR A 32 -33.09 3.59 -10.22
C TYR A 32 -32.54 2.19 -9.90
N GLY A 33 -31.87 2.08 -8.76
CA GLY A 33 -31.17 0.87 -8.34
C GLY A 33 -29.70 0.82 -8.79
N GLY A 34 -28.86 0.13 -8.01
CA GLY A 34 -27.42 0.00 -8.30
C GLY A 34 -26.58 1.23 -7.96
N LEU A 35 -27.15 2.21 -7.25
CA LEU A 35 -26.41 3.33 -6.66
C LEU A 35 -25.96 2.99 -5.24
N TRP A 36 -24.70 3.32 -4.96
CA TRP A 36 -24.02 3.06 -3.71
C TRP A 36 -23.45 4.36 -3.15
N VAL A 37 -23.48 4.48 -1.84
CA VAL A 37 -22.83 5.55 -1.09
C VAL A 37 -21.60 4.96 -0.41
N LEU A 38 -20.45 5.58 -0.68
CA LEU A 38 -19.24 5.43 0.11
C LEU A 38 -19.13 6.63 1.06
N ASP A 39 -19.26 6.36 2.35
CA ASP A 39 -19.02 7.32 3.40
C ASP A 39 -17.57 7.16 3.88
N LEU A 40 -16.76 8.22 3.74
CA LEU A 40 -15.41 8.31 4.29
C LEU A 40 -15.42 9.33 5.42
N SER A 41 -15.10 8.93 6.64
CA SER A 41 -15.09 9.84 7.80
C SER A 41 -13.84 9.65 8.63
N ASN A 42 -13.23 10.74 9.10
CA ASN A 42 -12.14 10.67 10.07
C ASN A 42 -12.67 10.69 11.52
N GLU A 43 -11.77 10.45 12.47
CA GLU A 43 -12.07 10.45 13.92
C GLU A 43 -12.62 11.77 14.44
N ASP A 44 -12.32 12.89 13.77
CA ASP A 44 -12.83 14.22 14.11
C ASP A 44 -14.27 14.44 13.60
N GLY A 45 -14.87 13.44 12.95
CA GLY A 45 -16.24 13.50 12.40
C GLY A 45 -16.36 14.27 11.07
N ASN A 46 -15.24 14.71 10.48
CA ASN A 46 -15.25 15.27 9.13
C ASN A 46 -15.24 14.14 8.11
N GLY A 47 -16.05 14.25 7.06
CA GLY A 47 -16.14 13.21 6.07
C GLY A 47 -16.52 13.68 4.68
N LEU A 48 -16.44 12.74 3.74
CA LEU A 48 -16.83 12.85 2.35
C LEU A 48 -17.75 11.67 2.04
N ALA A 49 -18.94 11.96 1.54
CA ALA A 49 -19.84 10.97 0.99
C ALA A 49 -19.76 11.00 -0.54
N LEU A 50 -19.46 9.87 -1.16
CA LEU A 50 -19.44 9.69 -2.61
C LEU A 50 -20.62 8.82 -3.02
N LEU A 51 -21.46 9.33 -3.91
CA LEU A 51 -22.61 8.62 -4.46
C LEU A 51 -22.36 8.31 -5.93
N GLY A 52 -22.48 7.04 -6.30
CA GLY A 52 -22.23 6.61 -7.67
C GLY A 52 -22.79 5.23 -7.97
N SER A 53 -22.62 4.81 -9.22
CA SER A 53 -22.96 3.47 -9.68
C SER A 53 -21.97 2.43 -9.15
N ARG A 54 -22.10 1.18 -9.60
CA ARG A 54 -21.11 0.12 -9.36
C ARG A 54 -19.68 0.53 -9.74
N GLU A 55 -19.52 1.40 -10.73
CA GLU A 55 -18.21 1.88 -11.20
C GLU A 55 -17.43 2.61 -10.09
N LEU A 56 -18.12 3.24 -9.14
CA LEU A 56 -17.47 3.83 -7.97
C LEU A 56 -16.73 2.77 -7.14
N LEU A 57 -17.35 1.60 -6.95
CA LEU A 57 -16.74 0.49 -6.22
C LEU A 57 -15.57 -0.11 -7.00
N ASP A 58 -15.74 -0.28 -8.31
CA ASP A 58 -14.67 -0.81 -9.18
C ASP A 58 -13.45 0.14 -9.20
N TYR A 59 -13.68 1.45 -9.20
CA TYR A 59 -12.61 2.44 -9.10
C TYR A 59 -11.90 2.40 -7.74
N LEU A 60 -12.63 2.22 -6.64
CA LEU A 60 -12.04 2.10 -5.31
C LEU A 60 -11.20 0.84 -5.16
N ASP A 61 -11.63 -0.28 -5.75
CA ASP A 61 -10.85 -1.51 -5.80
C ASP A 61 -9.54 -1.30 -6.57
N LEU A 62 -9.59 -0.59 -7.70
CA LEU A 62 -8.39 -0.23 -8.48
C LEU A 62 -7.44 0.68 -7.68
N ALA A 63 -7.98 1.72 -7.03
CA ALA A 63 -7.19 2.62 -6.20
C ALA A 63 -6.52 1.88 -5.03
N THR A 64 -7.28 1.00 -4.37
CA THR A 64 -6.77 0.16 -3.27
C THR A 64 -5.67 -0.77 -3.76
N ALA A 65 -5.87 -1.43 -4.90
CA ALA A 65 -4.87 -2.30 -5.50
C ALA A 65 -3.60 -1.54 -5.89
N HIS A 66 -3.73 -0.33 -6.45
CA HIS A 66 -2.60 0.51 -6.81
C HIS A 66 -1.82 0.97 -5.59
N VAL A 67 -2.49 1.49 -4.55
CA VAL A 67 -1.83 1.88 -3.29
C VAL A 67 -1.12 0.68 -2.69
N LYS A 68 -1.79 -0.48 -2.60
CA LYS A 68 -1.19 -1.70 -2.07
C LYS A 68 0.05 -2.13 -2.85
N PHE A 69 0.04 -1.98 -4.18
CA PHE A 69 1.18 -2.30 -5.02
C PHE A 69 2.35 -1.33 -4.79
N GLU A 70 2.08 -0.03 -4.78
CA GLU A 70 3.11 1.01 -4.60
C GLU A 70 3.67 1.03 -3.17
N THR A 71 2.88 0.62 -2.17
CA THR A 71 3.30 0.61 -0.76
C THR A 71 3.63 -0.78 -0.25
N ASP A 72 3.75 -1.82 -1.09
CA ASP A 72 4.08 -3.18 -0.62
C ASP A 72 5.52 -3.23 -0.07
N PRO A 73 5.73 -3.33 1.26
CA PRO A 73 7.06 -3.34 1.85
C PRO A 73 7.86 -4.61 1.50
N ARG A 74 7.20 -5.66 0.96
CA ARG A 74 7.86 -6.92 0.59
C ARG A 74 8.84 -6.76 -0.55
N GLY A 75 8.62 -5.80 -1.45
CA GLY A 75 9.54 -5.51 -2.55
C GLY A 75 10.91 -5.05 -2.05
N GLU A 76 10.93 -4.16 -1.05
CA GLU A 76 12.17 -3.68 -0.43
C GLU A 76 12.88 -4.79 0.34
N LEU A 77 12.14 -5.62 1.08
CA LEU A 77 12.69 -6.78 1.79
C LEU A 77 13.32 -7.80 0.83
N ASP A 78 12.63 -8.14 -0.26
CA ASP A 78 13.14 -9.06 -1.27
C ASP A 78 14.42 -8.52 -1.92
N GLN A 79 14.48 -7.21 -2.19
CA GLN A 79 15.67 -6.58 -2.74
C GLN A 79 16.85 -6.61 -1.76
N ALA A 80 16.61 -6.28 -0.48
CA ALA A 80 17.63 -6.31 0.56
C ALA A 80 18.18 -7.74 0.79
N LEU A 81 17.30 -8.75 0.80
CA LEU A 81 17.69 -10.16 0.89
C LEU A 81 18.53 -10.62 -0.32
N ARG A 82 18.18 -10.19 -1.53
CA ARG A 82 18.99 -10.47 -2.73
C ARG A 82 20.38 -9.84 -2.63
N ARG A 83 20.48 -8.59 -2.18
CA ARG A 83 21.77 -7.91 -1.95
C ARG A 83 22.63 -8.66 -0.93
N LEU A 84 22.03 -9.09 0.18
CA LEU A 84 22.71 -9.89 1.21
C LEU A 84 23.21 -11.24 0.65
N HIS A 85 22.40 -11.91 -0.17
CA HIS A 85 22.79 -13.17 -0.80
C HIS A 85 23.96 -12.98 -1.76
N THR A 86 23.95 -11.93 -2.59
CA THR A 86 25.07 -11.60 -3.49
C THR A 86 26.34 -11.31 -2.72
N LEU A 87 26.27 -10.47 -1.67
CA LEU A 87 27.44 -10.13 -0.85
C LEU A 87 28.03 -11.37 -0.15
N ARG A 88 27.19 -12.30 0.32
CA ARG A 88 27.65 -13.58 0.89
C ARG A 88 28.38 -14.45 -0.14
N ALA A 89 27.92 -14.46 -1.39
CA ALA A 89 28.59 -15.19 -2.46
C ALA A 89 29.94 -14.56 -2.82
N GLU A 90 30.03 -13.22 -2.88
CA GLU A 90 31.28 -12.49 -3.12
C GLU A 90 32.29 -12.71 -1.99
N ARG A 91 31.82 -12.70 -0.73
CA ARG A 91 32.64 -13.00 0.44
C ARG A 91 33.20 -14.42 0.41
N ALA A 92 32.38 -15.40 0.03
CA ALA A 92 32.83 -16.78 -0.12
C ALA A 92 33.93 -16.89 -1.18
N ALA A 93 33.75 -16.26 -2.34
CA ALA A 93 34.76 -16.24 -3.40
C ALA A 93 36.07 -15.55 -2.97
N ALA A 94 35.99 -14.42 -2.25
CA ALA A 94 37.15 -13.73 -1.70
C ALA A 94 37.90 -14.58 -0.66
N SER A 95 37.16 -15.32 0.17
CA SER A 95 37.72 -16.27 1.14
C SER A 95 38.42 -17.43 0.43
N ASP A 96 37.82 -17.99 -0.62
CA ASP A 96 38.42 -19.08 -1.41
C ASP A 96 39.69 -18.62 -2.15
N ALA A 97 39.73 -17.35 -2.55
CA ALA A 97 40.91 -16.70 -3.15
C ALA A 97 41.98 -16.28 -2.12
N ALA A 98 41.73 -16.47 -0.82
CA ALA A 98 42.56 -15.98 0.28
C ALA A 98 42.81 -14.45 0.24
N ASP A 99 41.88 -13.69 -0.34
CA ASP A 99 41.93 -12.22 -0.35
C ASP A 99 41.33 -11.67 0.95
N HIS A 100 42.17 -11.65 1.99
CA HIS A 100 41.77 -11.16 3.30
C HIS A 100 41.35 -9.68 3.31
N GLY A 101 41.89 -8.85 2.41
CA GLY A 101 41.52 -7.45 2.31
C GLY A 101 40.11 -7.26 1.74
N ALA A 102 39.75 -8.07 0.74
CA ALA A 102 38.39 -8.11 0.22
C ALA A 102 37.39 -8.68 1.25
N VAL A 103 37.75 -9.73 1.99
CA VAL A 103 36.87 -10.29 3.04
C VAL A 103 36.56 -9.26 4.12
N THR A 104 37.55 -8.52 4.63
CA THR A 104 37.32 -7.49 5.65
C THR A 104 36.39 -6.39 5.17
N ARG A 105 36.56 -5.91 3.93
CA ARG A 105 35.69 -4.88 3.34
C ARG A 105 34.25 -5.39 3.17
N LEU A 106 34.09 -6.61 2.68
CA LEU A 106 32.77 -7.22 2.50
C LEU A 106 32.07 -7.48 3.83
N ASP A 107 32.82 -7.80 4.90
CA ASP A 107 32.27 -7.93 6.27
C ASP A 107 31.76 -6.58 6.82
N GLU A 108 32.44 -5.47 6.50
CA GLU A 108 31.97 -4.12 6.84
C GLU A 108 30.69 -3.76 6.06
N ASP A 109 30.67 -4.01 4.76
CA ASP A 109 29.51 -3.78 3.89
C ASP A 109 28.29 -4.66 4.29
N GLN A 110 28.54 -5.85 4.86
CA GLN A 110 27.49 -6.73 5.35
C GLN A 110 26.67 -6.10 6.48
N VAL A 111 27.29 -5.28 7.34
CA VAL A 111 26.57 -4.62 8.45
C VAL A 111 25.49 -3.69 7.91
N ALA A 112 25.82 -2.85 6.94
CA ALA A 112 24.87 -1.93 6.32
C ALA A 112 23.70 -2.67 5.64
N ILE A 113 23.98 -3.76 4.93
CA ILE A 113 22.91 -4.55 4.28
C ILE A 113 22.02 -5.26 5.33
N LEU A 114 22.59 -5.67 6.47
CA LEU A 114 21.78 -6.27 7.55
C LEU A 114 20.86 -5.25 8.22
N GLU A 115 21.29 -3.99 8.34
CA GLU A 115 20.43 -2.88 8.80
C GLU A 115 19.29 -2.60 7.82
N ASP A 116 19.58 -2.61 6.51
CA ASP A 116 18.55 -2.50 5.45
C ASP A 116 17.52 -3.64 5.55
N VAL A 117 17.99 -4.88 5.70
CA VAL A 117 17.11 -6.06 5.86
C VAL A 117 16.26 -5.95 7.12
N ALA A 118 16.85 -5.53 8.26
CA ALA A 118 16.12 -5.38 9.51
C ALA A 118 15.03 -4.31 9.39
N THR A 119 15.33 -3.18 8.76
CA THR A 119 14.39 -2.08 8.51
C THR A 119 13.23 -2.52 7.62
N ALA A 120 13.53 -3.17 6.49
CA ALA A 120 12.51 -3.68 5.58
C ALA A 120 11.64 -4.77 6.23
N ALA A 121 12.24 -5.65 7.03
CA ALA A 121 11.50 -6.66 7.78
C ALA A 121 10.58 -6.05 8.85
N GLU A 122 11.00 -4.98 9.52
CA GLU A 122 10.19 -4.25 10.50
C GLU A 122 9.02 -3.50 9.83
N MET A 123 9.19 -3.03 8.59
CA MET A 123 8.10 -2.48 7.79
C MET A 123 7.08 -3.55 7.43
N VAL A 124 7.52 -4.72 6.93
CA VAL A 124 6.63 -5.85 6.64
C VAL A 124 5.89 -6.32 7.90
N ASN A 125 6.56 -6.38 9.06
CA ASN A 125 5.95 -6.85 10.30
C ASN A 125 4.93 -5.86 10.90
N ARG A 126 5.04 -4.56 10.61
CA ARG A 126 4.03 -3.57 11.01
C ARG A 126 2.72 -3.67 10.21
N ASP A 127 2.78 -4.30 9.04
CA ASP A 127 1.65 -4.47 8.13
C ASP A 127 0.94 -5.84 8.27
N LEU A 128 1.39 -6.70 9.21
CA LEU A 128 0.77 -8.00 9.57
C LEU A 128 -0.19 -7.87 10.75
#